data_AF-A0A971YE28-F1
#
_entry.id   AF-A0A971YE28-F1
#
_cell.length_a   1.000
_cell.length_b   1.000
_cell.length_c   1.000
_cell.angle_alpha   90.00
_cell.angle_beta   90.00
_cell.angle_gamma   90.00
#
_symmetry.space_group_name_H-M   'P 1'
#
loop_
_entity.id
_entity.type
_entity.pdbx_description
1 polymer ?
#
loop_
_entity_poly.entity_id
_entity_poly.type
_entity_poly.pdbx_seq_one_letter_code
_entity_poly.pdbx_strand_id
1 'polypeptide(L)'
;MANQVLSVCPECLQRISGTLVHEAECVRLVKHCPEHGEFSAVVWRGSPAFSSWVRPKIPFVGGQREAVGQGCPYDCGLCARHSQRTCTTLVEITQRC
;
A
#
# COMPACT_ATOMS: atom_id res chain seq x y z
N MET A 1 -14.13 -10.37 0.93
CA MET A 1 -13.21 -9.23 0.72
C MET A 1 -11.80 -9.76 0.87
N ALA A 2 -10.91 -9.48 -0.08
CA ALA A 2 -9.53 -9.96 0.00
C ALA A 2 -8.84 -9.25 1.17
N ASN A 3 -8.56 -10.00 2.24
CA ASN A 3 -7.95 -9.47 3.44
C ASN A 3 -6.41 -9.47 3.39
N GLN A 4 -5.87 -10.03 2.30
CA GLN A 4 -4.43 -10.13 2.07
C GLN A 4 -3.94 -8.93 1.26
N VAL A 5 -2.81 -8.38 1.70
CA VAL A 5 -2.11 -7.28 1.04
C VAL A 5 -0.62 -7.60 0.98
N LEU A 6 0.09 -6.99 0.05
CA LEU A 6 1.56 -7.02 0.03
C LEU A 6 2.09 -5.82 0.84
N SER A 7 3.17 -6.05 1.57
CA SER A 7 3.89 -5.03 2.35
C SER A 7 5.39 -5.30 2.30
N VAL A 8 6.16 -4.54 3.07
CA VAL A 8 7.61 -4.72 3.25
C VAL A 8 7.94 -4.99 4.71
N CYS A 9 8.98 -5.77 4.99
CA CYS A 9 9.55 -5.89 6.32
C CYS A 9 10.07 -4.50 6.78
N PRO A 10 9.78 -4.04 8.00
CA PRO A 10 10.31 -2.75 8.49
C PRO A 10 11.83 -2.72 8.65
N GLU A 11 12.48 -3.88 8.76
CA GLU A 11 13.92 -3.98 9.00
C GLU A 11 14.70 -4.22 7.70
N CYS A 12 14.44 -5.32 7.00
CA CYS A 12 15.17 -5.66 5.77
C CYS A 12 14.50 -5.19 4.46
N LEU A 13 13.33 -4.54 4.53
CA LEU A 13 12.55 -4.08 3.37
C LEU A 13 12.11 -5.16 2.37
N GLN A 14 12.34 -6.44 2.68
CA GLN A 14 11.89 -7.55 1.86
C GLN A 14 10.37 -7.52 1.69
N ARG A 15 9.89 -7.78 0.47
CA ARG A 15 8.46 -7.90 0.18
C ARG A 15 7.87 -9.12 0.90
N ILE A 16 6.82 -8.89 1.70
CA ILE A 16 6.15 -9.91 2.49
C ILE A 16 4.62 -9.78 2.38
N SER A 17 3.91 -10.87 2.63
CA SER A 17 2.45 -10.86 2.73
C SER A 17 2.00 -10.34 4.10
N GLY A 18 0.92 -9.58 4.10
CA GLY A 18 0.23 -9.14 5.30
C GLY A 18 -1.28 -9.36 5.21
N THR A 19 -1.93 -9.33 6.35
CA THR A 19 -3.38 -9.53 6.50
C THR A 19 -3.97 -8.37 7.30
N LEU A 20 -5.10 -7.82 6.85
CA LEU A 20 -5.83 -6.77 7.56
C LEU A 20 -6.77 -7.39 8.61
N VAL A 21 -6.33 -7.53 9.85
CA VAL A 21 -7.18 -8.09 10.92
C VAL A 21 -8.13 -7.01 11.46
N HIS A 22 -9.42 -7.31 11.49
CA HIS A 22 -10.46 -6.46 12.03
C HIS A 22 -10.77 -6.88 13.48
N GLU A 23 -10.50 -6.00 14.45
CA GLU A 23 -10.70 -6.23 15.88
C GLU A 23 -11.48 -5.06 16.48
N ALA A 24 -12.75 -5.28 16.84
CA ALA A 24 -13.66 -4.25 17.33
C ALA A 24 -13.67 -3.01 16.43
N GLU A 25 -13.23 -1.85 16.94
CA GLU A 25 -13.14 -0.59 16.19
C GLU A 25 -11.75 -0.34 15.58
N CYS A 26 -10.90 -1.36 15.46
CA CYS A 26 -9.55 -1.24 14.95
C CYS A 26 -9.30 -2.18 13.77
N VAL A 27 -8.63 -1.69 12.74
CA VAL A 27 -8.08 -2.54 11.66
C VAL A 27 -6.57 -2.50 11.76
N ARG A 28 -5.93 -3.66 11.84
CA ARG A 28 -4.47 -3.81 11.93
C ARG A 28 -3.94 -4.56 10.73
N LEU A 29 -2.83 -4.11 10.17
CA LEU A 29 -2.05 -4.89 9.23
C LEU A 29 -1.08 -5.76 10.02
N VAL A 30 -1.30 -7.07 10.02
CA VAL A 30 -0.38 -8.07 10.59
C VAL A 30 0.44 -8.69 9.46
N LYS A 31 1.77 -8.75 9.62
CA LYS A 31 2.69 -9.28 8.61
C LYS A 31 3.83 -10.03 9.28
N HIS A 32 4.38 -11.05 8.62
CA HIS A 32 5.47 -11.85 9.13
C HIS A 32 6.66 -11.86 8.16
N CYS A 33 7.84 -11.52 8.66
CA CYS A 33 9.11 -11.66 7.96
C CYS A 33 9.81 -12.94 8.46
N PRO A 34 10.25 -13.85 7.58
CA PRO A 34 10.96 -15.06 7.98
C PRO A 34 12.21 -14.82 8.83
N GLU A 35 12.85 -13.66 8.66
CA GLU A 35 14.09 -13.29 9.36
C GLU A 35 13.84 -12.46 10.63
N HIS A 36 12.85 -11.54 10.58
CA HIS A 36 12.65 -10.52 11.63
C HIS A 36 11.35 -10.71 12.44
N GLY A 37 10.58 -11.77 12.15
CA GLY A 37 9.40 -12.13 12.93
C GLY A 37 8.12 -11.38 12.55
N GLU A 38 7.18 -11.32 13.48
CA GLU A 38 5.86 -10.70 13.30
C GLU A 38 5.89 -9.20 13.57
N PHE A 39 5.22 -8.43 12.71
CA PHE A 39 4.96 -7.02 12.87
C PHE A 39 3.47 -6.75 12.75
N SER A 40 3.02 -5.72 13.47
CA SER A 40 1.65 -5.24 13.31
C SER A 40 1.56 -3.72 13.42
N ALA A 41 0.80 -3.12 12.50
CA ALA A 41 0.56 -1.69 12.44
C ALA A 41 -0.95 -1.40 12.39
N VAL A 42 -1.37 -0.32 13.05
CA VAL A 42 -2.76 0.14 12.98
C VAL A 42 -2.99 0.83 11.63
N VAL A 43 -4.01 0.40 10.91
CA VAL A 43 -4.42 0.99 9.62
C VAL A 43 -5.62 1.91 9.81
N TRP A 44 -6.54 1.58 10.71
CA TRP A 44 -7.77 2.34 10.93
C TRP A 44 -8.24 2.23 12.39
N ARG A 45 -8.86 3.29 12.91
CA ARG A 45 -9.57 3.30 14.19
C ARG A 45 -10.90 4.04 14.09
N GLY A 46 -11.93 3.51 14.74
CA GLY A 46 -13.20 4.18 14.97
C GLY A 46 -14.10 4.33 13.75
N SER A 47 -15.01 5.30 13.86
CA SER A 47 -16.03 5.63 12.87
C SER A 47 -15.59 6.76 11.93
N PRO A 48 -15.99 6.73 10.64
CA PRO A 48 -16.81 5.69 10.01
C PRO A 48 -15.99 4.42 9.77
N ALA A 49 -16.66 3.26 9.70
CA ALA A 49 -15.99 1.96 9.60
C ALA A 49 -15.03 1.89 8.39
N PHE A 50 -13.90 1.19 8.51
CA PHE A 50 -12.94 1.03 7.41
C PHE A 50 -13.57 0.57 6.09
N SER A 51 -14.54 -0.36 6.15
CA SER A 51 -15.29 -0.82 4.98
C SER A 51 -16.07 0.28 4.28
N SER A 52 -16.49 1.33 5.00
CA SER A 52 -17.18 2.47 4.44
C SER A 52 -16.26 3.40 3.66
N TRP A 53 -14.94 3.17 3.61
CA TRP A 53 -14.02 3.90 2.74
C TRP A 53 -13.80 3.20 1.39
N VAL A 54 -14.28 1.97 1.25
CA VAL A 54 -14.28 1.27 -0.04
C VAL A 54 -15.36 1.90 -0.93
N ARG A 55 -14.94 2.46 -2.05
CA ARG A 55 -15.83 3.05 -3.07
C ARG A 55 -15.41 2.53 -4.44
N PRO A 56 -16.36 2.20 -5.32
CA PRO A 56 -16.03 1.91 -6.72
C PRO A 56 -15.44 3.18 -7.33
N LYS A 57 -14.20 3.11 -7.80
CA LYS A 57 -13.53 4.22 -8.46
C LYS A 57 -13.25 3.83 -9.90
N ILE A 58 -13.64 4.69 -10.84
CA ILE A 58 -13.33 4.50 -12.26
C ILE A 58 -11.81 4.67 -12.42
N PRO A 59 -11.08 3.67 -12.96
CA PRO A 59 -9.66 3.80 -13.23
C PRO A 59 -9.41 4.94 -14.23
N PHE A 60 -8.34 5.70 -14.03
CA PHE A 60 -7.96 6.72 -15.00
C PHE A 60 -7.29 6.07 -16.22
N VAL A 61 -7.93 6.22 -17.38
CA VAL A 61 -7.41 5.79 -18.68
C VAL A 61 -6.74 6.99 -19.35
N GLY A 62 -5.41 7.01 -19.36
CA GLY A 62 -4.60 8.10 -19.91
C GLY A 62 -3.22 8.19 -19.28
N GLY A 63 -2.34 9.00 -19.88
CA GLY A 63 -0.94 9.13 -19.48
C GLY A 63 -0.06 7.96 -19.94
N GLN A 64 1.25 8.19 -20.05
CA GLN A 64 2.20 7.10 -20.27
C GLN A 64 2.37 6.32 -18.97
N ARG A 65 2.32 4.99 -19.08
CA ARG A 65 2.48 4.07 -17.96
C ARG A 65 3.44 2.98 -18.34
N GLU A 66 4.33 2.63 -17.42
CA GLU A 66 5.27 1.53 -17.64
C GLU A 66 4.58 0.17 -17.44
N ALA A 67 5.05 -0.84 -18.18
CA ALA A 67 4.64 -2.22 -17.97
C ALA A 67 5.05 -2.68 -16.56
N VAL A 68 4.30 -3.63 -16.00
CA VAL A 68 4.65 -4.22 -14.70
C VAL A 68 5.72 -5.28 -14.94
N GLY A 69 6.85 -5.14 -14.24
CA GLY A 69 7.93 -6.13 -14.15
C GLY A 69 7.86 -6.90 -12.84
N GLN A 70 8.65 -6.49 -11.85
CA GLN A 70 8.82 -7.18 -10.56
C GLN A 70 7.67 -6.92 -9.55
N GLY A 71 6.75 -6.02 -9.86
CA GLY A 71 5.64 -5.57 -9.04
C GLY A 71 6.04 -4.59 -7.93
N CYS A 72 5.06 -4.14 -7.14
CA CYS A 72 5.34 -3.28 -5.98
C CYS A 72 6.25 -4.00 -4.96
N PRO A 73 7.19 -3.29 -4.30
CA PRO A 73 7.49 -1.86 -4.46
C PRO A 73 8.50 -1.55 -5.58
N TYR A 74 9.10 -2.56 -6.22
CA TYR A 74 10.22 -2.41 -7.16
C TYR A 74 9.87 -1.67 -8.46
N ASP A 75 8.62 -1.79 -8.92
CA ASP A 75 8.11 -1.03 -10.07
C ASP A 75 7.14 0.10 -9.64
N CYS A 76 7.14 0.48 -8.36
CA CYS A 76 6.14 1.41 -7.83
C CYS A 76 6.44 2.83 -8.32
N GLY A 77 5.52 3.39 -9.12
CA GLY A 77 5.61 4.68 -9.80
C GLY A 77 4.38 4.86 -10.70
N LEU A 78 4.57 5.35 -11.93
CA LEU A 78 3.50 5.44 -12.94
C LEU A 78 3.27 4.12 -13.69
N CYS A 79 3.40 2.96 -13.04
CA CYS A 79 3.20 1.66 -13.70
C CYS A 79 1.72 1.38 -14.00
N ALA A 80 1.45 0.37 -14.85
CA ALA A 80 0.09 0.00 -15.26
C ALA A 80 -0.84 -0.42 -14.11
N ARG A 81 -0.31 -0.82 -12.94
CA ARG A 81 -1.09 -1.11 -11.73
C ARG A 81 -1.53 0.15 -10.97
N HIS A 82 -0.95 1.32 -11.24
CA HIS A 82 -1.29 2.55 -10.54
C HIS A 82 -2.63 3.11 -11.02
N SER A 83 -3.76 2.67 -10.47
CA SER A 83 -5.08 2.86 -11.10
C SER A 83 -5.56 4.32 -11.26
N GLN A 84 -4.88 5.27 -10.63
CA GLN A 84 -5.26 6.69 -10.57
C GLN A 84 -4.17 7.58 -11.19
N ARG A 85 -4.51 8.83 -11.50
CA ARG A 85 -3.50 9.84 -11.86
C ARG A 85 -2.85 10.39 -10.58
N THR A 86 -1.64 10.92 -10.68
CA THR A 86 -1.02 11.67 -9.58
C THR A 86 -1.90 12.87 -9.24
N CYS A 87 -2.44 12.91 -8.03
CA CYS A 87 -3.25 14.04 -7.53
C CYS A 87 -2.45 14.99 -6.62
N THR A 88 -1.36 14.50 -6.05
CA THR A 88 -0.46 15.26 -5.19
C THR A 88 0.94 14.67 -5.33
N THR A 89 1.93 15.53 -5.48
CA THR A 89 3.33 15.13 -5.58
C THR A 89 4.09 15.77 -4.43
N LEU A 90 4.85 14.97 -3.68
CA LEU A 90 5.85 15.48 -2.75
C LEU A 90 7.18 15.56 -3.50
N VAL A 91 7.73 16.77 -3.63
CA VAL A 91 9.04 17.00 -4.22
C VAL A 91 9.94 17.54 -3.12
N GLU A 92 11.00 16.80 -2.81
CA GLU A 92 12.02 17.29 -1.88
C GLU A 92 13.01 18.18 -2.64
N ILE A 93 13.16 19.42 -2.18
CA ILE A 93 14.15 20.36 -2.70
C ILE A 93 15.36 20.30 -1.78
N THR A 94 16.51 19.93 -2.34
CA THR A 94 17.78 19.82 -1.59
C THR A 94 18.80 20.81 -2.15
N GLN A 95 19.94 20.99 -1.48
CA GLN A 95 21.01 21.88 -1.95
C GLN A 95 21.71 21.45 -3.26
N ARG A 96 21.30 20.32 -3.86
CA ARG A 96 21.85 19.82 -5.13
C ARG A 96 21.05 20.28 -6.36
N CYS A 97 19.98 21.04 -6.14
CA CYS A 97 19.14 21.61 -7.19
C CYS A 97 19.71 22.93 -7.71
#